data_AF-A0A5M9K3U8-F1
#
_entry.id   AF-A0A5M9K3U8-F1
#
_cell.length_a   1.000
_cell.length_b   1.000
_cell.length_c   1.000
_cell.angle_alpha   90.00
_cell.angle_beta   90.00
_cell.angle_gamma   90.00
#
_symmetry.space_group_name_H-M   'P 1'
#
loop_
_entity.id
_entity.type
_entity.pdbx_description
1 polymer ?
#
loop_
_entity_poly.entity_id
_entity_poly.type
_entity_poly.pdbx_seq_one_letter_code
_entity_poly.pdbx_strand_id
1 'polypeptide(L)'
;MYNLPLVHLLVATVAVYDVSVHASVLQPTPPMGFNNWSAFMCGLNESLFIETAQAMVDKGLLAAGYDRLNLDDCWSQSSREPNGSLLWNPEKFPRGLPWLTSYLKSLGFNSGIYTDAGINSCGGYPGSYGYEELDAQSYASWGFDYLKVDGCNMPIATEQEYELVYGRWHSILSKLENPLIFSESAPAYFAEQDNLTDWYTVMGWVPKYGQLARHSRDTLVWNSTSYWPDITGWDSIMFNYGQEVRLARYQKPGYFNDPDFLIVDHFDLTLNEKRSHFAIWASLSAPLIISAYIPAFGADEIAYLTNGDLIAVNQDPLALQATLVSQDGTWDVLTKNLANGDRLLTVINRGNCTASYKVPFQRIGISASRVEAKDLWRGKSISTSKLVTAISVPSHGTAVYRISAEYGDLVVKPTGMIFNTASLNALTYSHQRLIWTTPAGLDEQIWQTGDDGTIKGIFDTSRCLTDLGGGNVSLIACSGTETQKWEYYVTGNVKSFSTGKCLAENNHGDIITTDCQFETNSQVFGLPSGINVIGQ
;
A
#
# COMPACT_ATOMS: atom_id res chain seq x y z
N MET A 1 -79.57 6.86 14.94
CA MET A 1 -78.24 6.47 15.45
C MET A 1 -77.33 6.37 14.23
N TYR A 2 -76.55 7.42 13.98
CA TYR A 2 -75.69 7.56 12.81
C TYR A 2 -74.32 6.96 13.12
N ASN A 3 -73.90 5.94 12.37
CA ASN A 3 -72.56 5.36 12.43
C ASN A 3 -71.64 6.14 11.48
N LEU A 4 -70.67 6.87 12.06
CA LEU A 4 -69.55 7.49 11.35
C LEU A 4 -68.52 6.42 10.92
N PRO A 5 -67.95 6.50 9.71
CA PRO A 5 -66.81 5.68 9.33
C PRO A 5 -65.50 6.29 9.87
N LEU A 6 -64.66 5.42 10.44
CA LEU A 6 -63.31 5.74 10.90
C LEU A 6 -62.45 6.23 9.71
N VAL A 7 -61.93 7.45 9.81
CA VAL A 7 -60.86 7.96 8.93
C VAL A 7 -59.53 7.40 9.44
N HIS A 8 -58.86 6.56 8.64
CA HIS A 8 -57.47 6.17 8.90
C HIS A 8 -56.54 7.32 8.48
N LEU A 9 -55.90 7.94 9.48
CA LEU A 9 -54.86 8.94 9.28
C LEU A 9 -53.57 8.22 8.86
N LEU A 10 -53.20 8.31 7.58
CA LEU A 10 -51.89 7.88 7.09
C LEU A 10 -50.84 8.90 7.58
N VAL A 11 -50.10 8.55 8.62
CA VAL A 11 -48.90 9.29 9.03
C VAL A 11 -47.77 8.88 8.09
N ALA A 12 -47.47 9.74 7.11
CA ALA A 12 -46.28 9.60 6.29
C ALA A 12 -45.05 9.97 7.13
N THR A 13 -44.30 8.97 7.59
CA THR A 13 -42.96 9.17 8.13
C THR A 13 -42.04 9.57 6.98
N VAL A 14 -41.74 10.88 6.87
CA VAL A 14 -40.65 11.36 6.02
C VAL A 14 -39.36 10.93 6.69
N ALA A 15 -38.71 9.90 6.14
CA ALA A 15 -37.34 9.58 6.49
C ALA A 15 -36.47 10.75 6.01
N VAL A 16 -36.04 11.58 6.96
CA VAL A 16 -34.97 12.54 6.71
C VAL A 16 -33.69 11.72 6.64
N TYR A 17 -33.29 11.34 5.43
CA TYR A 17 -31.94 10.87 5.19
C TYR A 17 -31.03 12.07 5.40
N ASP A 18 -30.31 12.06 6.51
CA ASP A 18 -29.17 12.94 6.73
C ASP A 18 -28.08 12.47 5.76
N VAL A 19 -28.14 12.96 4.51
CA VAL A 19 -27.02 12.85 3.58
C VAL A 19 -25.96 13.80 4.12
N SER A 20 -25.23 13.32 5.11
CA SER A 20 -23.95 13.88 5.46
C SER A 20 -23.11 13.81 4.20
N VAL A 21 -22.93 14.95 3.55
CA VAL A 21 -21.94 15.16 2.50
C VAL A 21 -20.59 14.93 3.15
N HIS A 22 -20.19 13.67 3.28
CA HIS A 22 -18.79 13.33 3.38
C HIS A 22 -18.18 13.95 2.14
N ALA A 23 -17.25 14.89 2.32
CA ALA A 23 -16.44 15.36 1.21
C ALA A 23 -15.96 14.10 0.46
N SER A 24 -16.27 14.01 -0.83
CA SER A 24 -15.88 12.85 -1.63
C SER A 24 -14.37 12.68 -1.49
N VAL A 25 -13.93 11.52 -0.98
CA VAL A 25 -12.51 11.18 -0.91
C VAL A 25 -11.93 11.30 -2.32
N LEU A 26 -10.91 12.15 -2.50
CA LEU A 26 -10.39 12.52 -3.83
C LEU A 26 -9.92 11.30 -4.63
N GLN A 27 -9.30 10.34 -3.96
CA GLN A 27 -8.81 9.08 -4.54
C GLN A 27 -9.22 7.92 -3.62
N PRO A 28 -10.42 7.32 -3.79
CA PRO A 28 -10.95 6.33 -2.86
C PRO A 28 -10.26 4.97 -2.94
N THR A 29 -9.70 4.62 -4.10
CA THR A 29 -8.94 3.38 -4.35
C THR A 29 -7.57 3.68 -4.98
N PRO A 30 -6.59 2.77 -4.91
CA PRO A 30 -5.24 3.04 -5.43
C PRO A 30 -5.27 3.37 -6.93
N PRO A 31 -4.46 4.32 -7.42
CA PRO A 31 -4.45 4.65 -8.84
C PRO A 31 -3.92 3.50 -9.69
N MET A 32 -4.44 3.37 -10.91
CA MET A 32 -3.99 2.40 -11.92
C MET A 32 -3.67 3.14 -13.21
N GLY A 33 -2.57 2.78 -13.89
CA GLY A 33 -2.19 3.49 -15.11
C GLY A 33 -0.77 3.22 -15.55
N PHE A 34 -0.14 4.26 -16.09
CA PHE A 34 1.21 4.23 -16.65
C PHE A 34 2.07 5.39 -16.14
N ASN A 35 3.36 5.14 -15.99
CA ASN A 35 4.40 6.16 -15.83
C ASN A 35 5.66 5.75 -16.64
N ASN A 36 6.35 6.69 -17.29
CA ASN A 36 7.47 6.38 -18.17
C ASN A 36 8.83 6.09 -17.47
N TRP A 37 8.98 6.35 -16.17
CA TRP A 37 10.30 6.47 -15.54
C TRP A 37 11.17 5.21 -15.60
N SER A 38 10.69 4.08 -15.09
CA SER A 38 11.51 2.86 -14.99
C SER A 38 11.93 2.31 -16.34
N ALA A 39 11.11 2.45 -17.38
CA ALA A 39 11.45 1.95 -18.72
C ALA A 39 12.24 2.97 -19.57
N PHE A 40 11.93 4.26 -19.47
CA PHE A 40 12.41 5.27 -20.42
C PHE A 40 13.27 6.36 -19.80
N MET A 41 13.18 6.61 -18.49
CA MET A 41 13.82 7.74 -17.82
C MET A 41 13.54 9.04 -18.60
N CYS A 42 14.58 9.84 -18.93
CA CYS A 42 14.45 11.04 -19.75
C CYS A 42 14.15 10.81 -21.25
N GLY A 43 14.03 9.56 -21.71
CA GLY A 43 13.70 9.15 -23.08
C GLY A 43 12.24 9.34 -23.49
N LEU A 44 11.51 10.23 -22.82
CA LEU A 44 10.10 10.55 -23.10
C LEU A 44 9.92 11.59 -24.21
N ASN A 45 8.81 11.48 -24.94
CA ASN A 45 8.29 12.48 -25.86
C ASN A 45 6.76 12.30 -26.05
N GLU A 46 6.12 13.23 -26.76
CA GLU A 46 4.67 13.20 -27.04
C GLU A 46 4.21 11.91 -27.74
N SER A 47 5.03 11.36 -28.65
CA SER A 47 4.67 10.14 -29.39
C SER A 47 4.61 8.92 -28.48
N LEU A 48 5.51 8.82 -27.50
CA LEU A 48 5.49 7.76 -26.49
C LEU A 48 4.14 7.71 -25.75
N PHE A 49 3.62 8.86 -25.31
CA PHE A 49 2.34 8.90 -24.58
C PHE A 49 1.15 8.60 -25.50
N ILE A 50 1.18 9.05 -26.75
CA ILE A 50 0.13 8.74 -27.73
C ILE A 50 0.08 7.24 -28.03
N GLU A 51 1.23 6.64 -28.34
CA GLU A 51 1.35 5.21 -28.65
C GLU A 51 0.96 4.36 -27.44
N THR A 52 1.41 4.74 -26.24
CA THR A 52 1.05 4.06 -24.99
C THR A 52 -0.45 4.14 -24.73
N ALA A 53 -1.06 5.33 -24.85
CA ALA A 53 -2.50 5.51 -24.68
C ALA A 53 -3.31 4.64 -25.66
N GLN A 54 -2.95 4.66 -26.95
CA GLN A 54 -3.62 3.86 -27.97
C GLN A 54 -3.46 2.36 -27.69
N ALA A 55 -2.26 1.91 -27.31
CA ALA A 55 -2.03 0.51 -26.95
C ALA A 55 -2.82 0.09 -25.71
N MET A 56 -2.96 0.96 -24.70
CA MET A 56 -3.77 0.69 -23.51
C MET A 56 -5.26 0.57 -23.85
N VAL A 57 -5.77 1.36 -24.79
CA VAL A 57 -7.14 1.23 -25.32
C VAL A 57 -7.28 -0.10 -26.09
N ASP A 58 -6.42 -0.33 -27.08
CA ASP A 58 -6.52 -1.47 -28.01
C ASP A 58 -6.35 -2.82 -27.30
N LYS A 59 -5.49 -2.87 -26.28
CA LYS A 59 -5.21 -4.09 -25.50
C LYS A 59 -6.13 -4.24 -24.28
N GLY A 60 -7.08 -3.32 -24.07
CA GLY A 60 -8.10 -3.42 -23.03
C GLY A 60 -7.64 -3.04 -21.61
N LEU A 61 -6.47 -2.41 -21.45
CA LEU A 61 -6.00 -1.94 -20.15
C LEU A 61 -6.87 -0.79 -19.62
N LEU A 62 -7.26 0.17 -20.48
CA LEU A 62 -8.18 1.23 -20.05
C LEU A 62 -9.52 0.64 -19.57
N ALA A 63 -10.06 -0.34 -20.29
CA ALA A 63 -11.28 -1.02 -19.90
C ALA A 63 -11.14 -1.85 -18.61
N ALA A 64 -9.93 -2.30 -18.27
CA ALA A 64 -9.62 -2.96 -17.01
C ALA A 64 -9.41 -1.98 -15.84
N GLY A 65 -9.43 -0.67 -16.08
CA GLY A 65 -9.34 0.38 -15.06
C GLY A 65 -8.02 1.16 -15.04
N TYR A 66 -7.07 0.87 -15.94
CA TYR A 66 -5.83 1.64 -16.07
C TYR A 66 -6.11 2.95 -16.79
N ASP A 67 -6.55 3.96 -16.05
CA ASP A 67 -7.03 5.23 -16.61
C ASP A 67 -6.04 6.39 -16.49
N ARG A 68 -4.86 6.18 -15.88
CA ARG A 68 -3.84 7.24 -15.77
C ARG A 68 -2.69 7.11 -16.76
N LEU A 69 -2.24 8.26 -17.27
CA LEU A 69 -0.99 8.44 -17.99
C LEU A 69 -0.19 9.55 -17.31
N ASN A 70 0.77 9.15 -16.49
CA ASN A 70 1.60 10.06 -15.71
C ASN A 70 2.93 10.27 -16.43
N LEU A 71 3.25 11.54 -16.66
CA LEU A 71 4.52 11.96 -17.22
C LEU A 71 5.51 12.25 -16.08
N ASP A 72 6.68 11.63 -16.14
CA ASP A 72 7.74 11.76 -15.13
C ASP A 72 8.79 12.82 -15.51
N ASP A 73 9.94 12.84 -14.87
CA ASP A 73 10.95 13.89 -15.02
C ASP A 73 11.44 14.10 -16.48
N CYS A 74 12.18 15.19 -16.70
CA CYS A 74 12.82 15.59 -17.94
C CYS A 74 11.87 16.09 -19.04
N TRP A 75 10.65 16.48 -18.70
CA TRP A 75 9.66 16.99 -19.66
C TRP A 75 9.83 18.48 -20.01
N SER A 76 10.40 19.26 -19.10
CA SER A 76 10.50 20.71 -19.19
C SER A 76 11.73 21.18 -19.98
N GLN A 77 11.79 22.48 -20.27
CA GLN A 77 13.03 23.13 -20.68
C GLN A 77 14.02 23.19 -19.51
N SER A 78 15.31 23.33 -19.82
CA SER A 78 16.38 23.41 -18.82
C SER A 78 16.42 24.74 -18.04
N SER A 79 15.49 25.65 -18.29
CA SER A 79 15.44 26.97 -17.66
C SER A 79 14.00 27.46 -17.59
N ARG A 80 13.70 28.23 -16.56
CA ARG A 80 12.43 28.96 -16.43
C ARG A 80 12.43 30.19 -17.33
N GLU A 81 11.26 30.66 -17.69
CA GLU A 81 11.07 31.97 -18.33
C GLU A 81 11.48 33.11 -17.37
N PRO A 82 11.74 34.33 -17.87
CA PRO A 82 12.10 35.48 -17.02
C PRO A 82 11.07 35.83 -15.95
N ASN A 83 9.80 35.45 -16.14
CA ASN A 83 8.72 35.61 -15.16
C ASN A 83 8.64 34.47 -14.13
N GLY A 84 9.55 33.50 -14.18
CA GLY A 84 9.60 32.34 -13.30
C GLY A 84 8.79 31.13 -13.76
N SER A 85 8.04 31.20 -14.86
CA SER A 85 7.18 30.09 -15.31
C SER A 85 7.99 28.92 -15.87
N LEU A 86 7.52 27.68 -15.63
CA LEU A 86 8.00 26.50 -16.33
C LEU A 86 7.44 26.44 -17.76
N LEU A 87 8.25 25.95 -18.69
CA LEU A 87 7.83 25.61 -20.05
C LEU A 87 8.16 24.15 -20.34
N TRP A 88 7.26 23.49 -21.08
CA TRP A 88 7.55 22.18 -21.65
C TRP A 88 8.62 22.29 -22.73
N ASN A 89 9.37 21.21 -22.94
CA ASN A 89 10.31 21.16 -24.06
C ASN A 89 9.54 21.01 -25.40
N PRO A 90 9.61 21.97 -26.34
CA PRO A 90 8.86 21.91 -27.59
C PRO A 90 9.40 20.88 -28.60
N GLU A 91 10.63 20.39 -28.43
CA GLU A 91 11.14 19.27 -29.24
C GLU A 91 10.51 17.94 -28.77
N LYS A 92 10.34 17.76 -27.45
CA LYS A 92 9.68 16.58 -26.87
C LYS A 92 8.15 16.65 -27.04
N PHE A 93 7.56 17.83 -26.89
CA PHE A 93 6.11 18.08 -26.92
C PHE A 93 5.76 19.20 -27.89
N PRO A 94 5.85 18.95 -29.22
CA PRO A 94 5.69 19.98 -30.25
C PRO A 94 4.28 20.58 -30.32
N ARG A 95 3.24 19.88 -29.84
CA ARG A 95 1.88 20.43 -29.74
C ARG A 95 1.57 20.99 -28.34
N GLY A 96 2.49 20.80 -27.39
CA GLY A 96 2.40 21.25 -26.01
C GLY A 96 1.60 20.34 -25.09
N LEU A 97 1.88 20.45 -23.79
CA LEU A 97 1.22 19.63 -22.77
C LEU A 97 -0.31 19.83 -22.69
N PRO A 98 -0.87 21.05 -22.85
CA PRO A 98 -2.33 21.22 -22.89
C PRO A 98 -3.01 20.46 -24.04
N TRP A 99 -2.32 20.34 -25.18
CA TRP A 99 -2.82 19.53 -26.29
C TRP A 99 -2.77 18.04 -25.94
N LEU A 100 -1.67 17.58 -25.34
CA LEU A 100 -1.50 16.18 -24.96
C LEU A 100 -2.56 15.74 -23.94
N THR A 101 -2.74 16.49 -22.85
CA THR A 101 -3.77 16.18 -21.84
C THR A 101 -5.18 16.20 -22.44
N SER A 102 -5.50 17.15 -23.32
CA SER A 102 -6.78 17.18 -24.03
C SER A 102 -6.98 15.96 -24.93
N TYR A 103 -5.94 15.53 -25.64
CA TYR A 103 -5.96 14.32 -26.46
C TYR A 103 -6.18 13.08 -25.59
N LEU A 104 -5.42 12.92 -24.51
CA LEU A 104 -5.55 11.79 -23.58
C LEU A 104 -6.94 11.76 -22.93
N LYS A 105 -7.47 12.92 -22.53
CA LYS A 105 -8.83 13.04 -21.99
C LYS A 105 -9.89 12.61 -23.00
N SER A 106 -9.70 12.91 -24.29
CA SER A 106 -10.63 12.50 -25.35
C SER A 106 -10.70 10.98 -25.54
N LEU A 107 -9.67 10.25 -25.11
CA LEU A 107 -9.64 8.78 -25.09
C LEU A 107 -10.17 8.18 -23.78
N GLY A 108 -10.44 9.02 -22.77
CA GLY A 108 -10.92 8.59 -21.45
C GLY A 108 -9.84 8.49 -20.37
N PHE A 109 -8.61 8.97 -20.62
CA PHE A 109 -7.55 8.96 -19.62
C PHE A 109 -7.53 10.24 -18.77
N ASN A 110 -7.00 10.08 -17.57
CA ASN A 110 -6.57 11.14 -16.65
C ASN A 110 -5.04 11.28 -16.77
N SER A 111 -4.52 12.48 -16.56
CA SER A 111 -3.10 12.79 -16.81
C SER A 111 -2.41 13.32 -15.55
N GLY A 112 -1.21 12.81 -15.31
CA GLY A 112 -0.33 13.28 -14.23
C GLY A 112 0.95 13.92 -14.76
N ILE A 113 1.52 14.81 -13.95
CA ILE A 113 2.80 15.46 -14.20
C ILE A 113 3.74 15.28 -13.01
N TYR A 114 5.01 15.56 -13.24
CA TYR A 114 6.09 15.49 -12.27
C TYR A 114 6.69 16.87 -12.00
N THR A 115 7.04 17.11 -10.74
CA THR A 115 7.98 18.15 -10.34
C THR A 115 8.81 17.68 -9.14
N ASP A 116 9.65 18.57 -8.62
CA ASP A 116 10.49 18.34 -7.46
C ASP A 116 10.29 19.42 -6.40
N ALA A 117 10.32 19.02 -5.13
CA ALA A 117 10.27 19.91 -3.98
C ALA A 117 11.54 20.76 -3.84
N GLY A 118 12.67 20.37 -4.44
CA GLY A 118 13.93 21.11 -4.44
C GLY A 118 14.09 22.14 -5.56
N ILE A 119 15.30 22.69 -5.64
CA ILE A 119 15.65 23.75 -6.61
C ILE A 119 15.73 23.19 -8.05
N ASN A 120 16.19 21.94 -8.18
CA ASN A 120 16.25 21.21 -9.43
C ASN A 120 15.59 19.83 -9.24
N SER A 121 14.99 19.29 -10.28
CA SER A 121 14.58 17.89 -10.29
C SER A 121 15.76 16.93 -10.19
N CYS A 122 15.47 15.66 -9.92
CA CYS A 122 16.46 14.59 -9.95
C CYS A 122 17.25 14.53 -11.26
N GLY A 123 16.61 14.79 -12.40
CA GLY A 123 17.20 14.90 -13.74
C GLY A 123 17.89 16.24 -14.02
N GLY A 124 17.93 17.18 -13.07
CA GLY A 124 18.61 18.47 -13.20
C GLY A 124 17.82 19.55 -13.95
N TYR A 125 16.50 19.36 -14.14
CA TYR A 125 15.61 20.37 -14.70
C TYR A 125 15.13 21.32 -13.59
N PRO A 126 14.56 22.50 -13.90
CA PRO A 126 14.11 23.41 -12.85
C PRO A 126 13.05 22.75 -11.95
N GLY A 127 13.33 22.64 -10.65
CA GLY A 127 12.40 22.18 -9.62
C GLY A 127 11.53 23.34 -9.13
N SER A 128 10.55 23.05 -8.28
CA SER A 128 9.49 24.00 -7.92
C SER A 128 9.70 24.75 -6.60
N TYR A 129 10.82 24.57 -5.91
CA TYR A 129 11.09 25.30 -4.66
C TYR A 129 11.02 26.83 -4.86
N GLY A 130 10.08 27.49 -4.16
CA GLY A 130 9.82 28.93 -4.27
C GLY A 130 8.92 29.36 -5.43
N TYR A 131 8.41 28.41 -6.23
CA TYR A 131 7.50 28.63 -7.36
C TYR A 131 6.23 27.76 -7.27
N GLU A 132 5.96 27.16 -6.12
CA GLU A 132 4.96 26.11 -5.92
C GLU A 132 3.56 26.55 -6.37
N GLU A 133 3.10 27.75 -5.98
CA GLU A 133 1.79 28.28 -6.40
C GLU A 133 1.70 28.50 -7.92
N LEU A 134 2.76 29.05 -8.52
CA LEU A 134 2.81 29.35 -9.95
C LEU A 134 2.78 28.05 -10.78
N ASP A 135 3.57 27.08 -10.36
CA ASP A 135 3.69 25.80 -11.05
C ASP A 135 2.39 24.98 -10.88
N ALA A 136 1.81 24.93 -9.67
CA ALA A 136 0.52 24.28 -9.43
C ALA A 136 -0.60 24.81 -10.34
N GLN A 137 -0.70 26.14 -10.49
CA GLN A 137 -1.67 26.76 -11.39
C GLN A 137 -1.40 26.41 -12.86
N SER A 138 -0.12 26.37 -13.25
CA SER A 138 0.27 25.98 -14.60
C SER A 138 -0.16 24.55 -14.91
N TYR A 139 0.16 23.59 -14.02
CA TYR A 139 -0.22 22.19 -14.17
C TYR A 139 -1.74 22.00 -14.29
N ALA A 140 -2.51 22.63 -13.40
CA ALA A 140 -3.96 22.60 -13.47
C ALA A 140 -4.49 23.23 -14.78
N SER A 141 -3.93 24.36 -15.21
CA SER A 141 -4.33 25.03 -16.47
C SER A 141 -4.00 24.21 -17.72
N TRP A 142 -2.97 23.36 -17.65
CA TRP A 142 -2.62 22.42 -18.71
C TRP A 142 -3.44 21.14 -18.67
N GLY A 143 -4.35 20.98 -17.71
CA GLY A 143 -5.30 19.85 -17.65
C GLY A 143 -4.79 18.63 -16.91
N PHE A 144 -3.75 18.75 -16.08
CA PHE A 144 -3.31 17.67 -15.19
C PHE A 144 -4.18 17.60 -13.93
N ASP A 145 -4.44 16.38 -13.46
CA ASP A 145 -5.22 16.08 -12.24
C ASP A 145 -4.42 15.27 -11.20
N TYR A 146 -3.14 15.05 -11.46
CA TYR A 146 -2.20 14.32 -10.61
C TYR A 146 -0.83 14.99 -10.64
N LEU A 147 -0.20 15.11 -9.48
CA LEU A 147 1.15 15.64 -9.32
C LEU A 147 2.00 14.67 -8.50
N LYS A 148 3.06 14.15 -9.12
CA LYS A 148 4.19 13.56 -8.40
C LYS A 148 5.16 14.68 -8.01
N VAL A 149 5.46 14.80 -6.73
CA VAL A 149 6.52 15.69 -6.23
C VAL A 149 7.64 14.83 -5.67
N ASP A 150 8.83 15.01 -6.25
CA ASP A 150 10.05 14.38 -5.78
C ASP A 150 10.77 15.23 -4.72
N GLY A 151 11.92 14.78 -4.21
CA GLY A 151 12.67 15.47 -3.16
C GLY A 151 14.14 15.74 -3.47
N CYS A 152 14.57 15.64 -4.73
CA CYS A 152 15.98 15.87 -5.05
C CYS A 152 16.36 17.34 -4.89
N ASN A 153 17.63 17.61 -4.56
CA ASN A 153 18.17 18.97 -4.51
C ASN A 153 17.38 19.94 -3.60
N MET A 154 16.80 19.44 -2.51
CA MET A 154 16.23 20.26 -1.44
C MET A 154 17.29 21.23 -0.90
N PRO A 155 16.98 22.53 -0.71
CA PRO A 155 17.94 23.50 -0.16
C PRO A 155 18.47 23.08 1.22
N ILE A 156 17.59 22.48 2.03
CA ILE A 156 17.89 21.90 3.33
C ILE A 156 17.25 20.52 3.36
N ALA A 157 18.05 19.48 3.56
CA ALA A 157 17.60 18.08 3.50
C ALA A 157 17.34 17.50 4.90
N THR A 158 16.55 18.21 5.72
CA THR A 158 16.11 17.73 7.05
C THR A 158 14.65 17.32 7.01
N GLU A 159 14.25 16.37 7.85
CA GLU A 159 12.86 15.91 7.97
C GLU A 159 11.87 17.06 8.10
N GLN A 160 12.16 18.04 8.96
CA GLN A 160 11.28 19.19 9.19
C GLN A 160 11.14 20.09 7.96
N GLU A 161 12.18 20.21 7.13
CA GLU A 161 12.09 21.03 5.91
C GLU A 161 11.21 20.33 4.87
N TYR A 162 11.32 19.00 4.75
CA TYR A 162 10.42 18.22 3.92
C TYR A 162 8.97 18.37 4.37
N GLU A 163 8.67 18.28 5.67
CA GLU A 163 7.31 18.49 6.19
C GLU A 163 6.78 19.89 5.81
N LEU A 164 7.60 20.93 5.93
CA LEU A 164 7.21 22.30 5.58
C LEU A 164 6.90 22.45 4.07
N VAL A 165 7.75 21.90 3.20
CA VAL A 165 7.59 22.03 1.75
C VAL A 165 6.43 21.17 1.23
N TYR A 166 6.31 19.92 1.68
CA TYR A 166 5.19 19.05 1.30
C TYR A 166 3.87 19.52 1.89
N GLY A 167 3.86 20.05 3.12
CA GLY A 167 2.69 20.71 3.71
C GLY A 167 2.27 21.98 2.95
N ARG A 168 3.23 22.75 2.40
CA ARG A 168 2.94 23.87 1.50
C ARG A 168 2.27 23.38 0.22
N TRP A 169 2.81 22.35 -0.42
CA TRP A 169 2.19 21.72 -1.59
C TRP A 169 0.75 21.30 -1.31
N HIS A 170 0.50 20.56 -0.23
CA HIS A 170 -0.85 20.18 0.17
C HIS A 170 -1.79 21.39 0.31
N SER A 171 -1.34 22.47 0.98
CA SER A 171 -2.11 23.70 1.16
C SER A 171 -2.45 24.41 -0.15
N ILE A 172 -1.55 24.36 -1.14
CA ILE A 172 -1.75 24.93 -2.48
C ILE A 172 -2.73 24.07 -3.27
N LEU A 173 -2.46 22.77 -3.38
CA LEU A 173 -3.27 21.84 -4.16
C LEU A 173 -4.71 21.77 -3.66
N SER A 174 -4.92 21.79 -2.35
CA SER A 174 -6.26 21.77 -1.73
C SER A 174 -7.09 23.02 -1.99
N LYS A 175 -6.47 24.13 -2.45
CA LYS A 175 -7.16 25.39 -2.79
C LYS A 175 -7.45 25.54 -4.28
N LEU A 176 -6.97 24.63 -5.11
CA LEU A 176 -7.32 24.61 -6.53
C LEU A 176 -8.81 24.29 -6.69
N GLU A 177 -9.44 24.84 -7.74
CA GLU A 177 -10.85 24.55 -8.05
C GLU A 177 -11.10 23.05 -8.21
N ASN A 178 -10.14 22.36 -8.84
CA ASN A 178 -10.08 20.90 -8.91
C ASN A 178 -8.72 20.46 -8.31
N PRO A 179 -8.70 19.99 -7.05
CA PRO A 179 -7.46 19.53 -6.42
C PRO A 179 -6.81 18.40 -7.22
N LEU A 180 -5.49 18.49 -7.41
CA LEU A 180 -4.71 17.40 -8.00
C LEU A 180 -4.46 16.32 -6.95
N ILE A 181 -4.44 15.08 -7.38
CA ILE A 181 -3.97 13.96 -6.57
C ILE A 181 -2.48 14.14 -6.30
N PHE A 182 -2.12 14.12 -5.03
CA PHE A 182 -0.76 14.41 -4.59
C PHE A 182 -0.02 13.11 -4.26
N SER A 183 1.00 12.82 -5.06
CA SER A 183 1.91 11.68 -4.94
C SER A 183 3.24 12.16 -4.37
N GLU A 184 3.54 11.71 -3.16
CA GLU A 184 4.62 12.24 -2.35
C GLU A 184 5.84 11.32 -2.38
N SER A 185 7.03 11.85 -2.67
CA SER A 185 8.27 11.05 -2.63
C SER A 185 9.13 11.28 -1.38
N ALA A 186 8.69 12.17 -0.47
CA ALA A 186 9.43 12.54 0.73
C ALA A 186 9.95 11.34 1.55
N PRO A 187 9.16 10.29 1.87
CA PRO A 187 9.67 9.25 2.75
C PRO A 187 10.80 8.42 2.13
N ALA A 188 10.90 8.33 0.80
CA ALA A 188 12.01 7.64 0.13
C ALA A 188 13.40 8.21 0.51
N TYR A 189 13.48 9.50 0.87
CA TYR A 189 14.72 10.18 1.23
C TYR A 189 15.20 9.92 2.66
N PHE A 190 14.33 9.34 3.50
CA PHE A 190 14.63 9.01 4.89
C PHE A 190 14.65 7.50 5.12
N ALA A 191 14.34 6.71 4.09
CA ALA A 191 14.33 5.25 4.17
C ALA A 191 15.74 4.67 4.38
N GLU A 192 15.78 3.38 4.73
CA GLU A 192 17.01 2.57 4.75
C GLU A 192 18.10 3.03 5.74
N GLN A 193 17.72 3.83 6.74
CA GLN A 193 18.61 4.27 7.81
C GLN A 193 18.65 3.26 8.97
N ASP A 194 19.78 3.20 9.69
CA ASP A 194 19.88 2.43 10.94
C ASP A 194 18.90 2.94 11.99
N ASN A 195 18.67 4.25 12.05
CA ASN A 195 17.65 4.89 12.87
C ASN A 195 16.50 5.38 11.98
N LEU A 196 15.33 4.75 12.09
CA LEU A 196 14.18 5.06 11.25
C LEU A 196 13.28 6.16 11.84
N THR A 197 13.68 6.85 12.91
CA THR A 197 12.84 7.90 13.52
C THR A 197 12.40 8.98 12.54
N ASP A 198 13.31 9.48 11.70
CA ASP A 198 12.93 10.48 10.69
C ASP A 198 11.98 9.86 9.65
N TRP A 199 12.26 8.67 9.15
CA TRP A 199 11.39 7.97 8.19
C TRP A 199 9.97 7.76 8.74
N TYR A 200 9.87 7.30 9.98
CA TYR A 200 8.60 7.13 10.68
C TYR A 200 7.86 8.45 10.89
N THR A 201 8.59 9.52 11.24
CA THR A 201 8.02 10.86 11.38
C THR A 201 7.44 11.33 10.05
N VAL A 202 8.17 11.14 8.94
CA VAL A 202 7.69 11.43 7.58
C VAL A 202 6.44 10.64 7.24
N MET A 203 6.47 9.32 7.46
CA MET A 203 5.31 8.46 7.25
C MET A 203 4.10 8.86 8.12
N GLY A 204 4.31 9.57 9.23
CA GLY A 204 3.25 10.09 10.09
C GLY A 204 2.54 11.34 9.56
N TRP A 205 3.19 12.16 8.74
CA TRP A 205 2.58 13.38 8.18
C TRP A 205 2.18 13.25 6.71
N VAL A 206 2.84 12.44 5.88
CA VAL A 206 2.44 12.27 4.46
C VAL A 206 0.96 11.86 4.29
N PRO A 207 0.36 10.99 5.12
CA PRO A 207 -1.05 10.61 4.93
C PRO A 207 -2.05 11.74 5.19
N LYS A 208 -1.58 12.86 5.76
CA LYS A 208 -2.38 14.07 5.98
C LYS A 208 -2.32 15.02 4.78
N TYR A 209 -1.31 14.86 3.92
CA TYR A 209 -1.00 15.79 2.83
C TYR A 209 -1.43 15.24 1.47
N GLY A 210 -1.06 14.01 1.14
CA GLY A 210 -1.34 13.43 -0.17
C GLY A 210 -2.21 12.18 -0.15
N GLN A 211 -2.35 11.61 -1.33
CA GLN A 211 -3.15 10.40 -1.56
C GLN A 211 -2.28 9.16 -1.69
N LEU A 212 -0.98 9.31 -1.89
CA LEU A 212 -0.04 8.21 -1.90
C LEU A 212 1.37 8.70 -1.65
N ALA A 213 2.20 7.84 -1.04
CA ALA A 213 3.60 8.16 -0.82
C ALA A 213 4.54 6.99 -1.12
N ARG A 214 5.60 7.29 -1.87
CA ARG A 214 6.76 6.43 -2.08
C ARG A 214 7.58 6.38 -0.79
N HIS A 215 7.84 5.19 -0.28
CA HIS A 215 8.44 5.01 1.05
C HIS A 215 9.79 4.30 1.07
N SER A 216 10.32 3.99 -0.12
CA SER A 216 11.62 3.37 -0.33
C SER A 216 12.25 3.87 -1.62
N ARG A 217 13.51 3.49 -1.86
CA ARG A 217 14.16 3.66 -3.16
C ARG A 217 13.35 3.03 -4.31
N ASP A 218 13.72 3.43 -5.52
CA ASP A 218 13.09 2.99 -6.76
C ASP A 218 13.22 1.47 -6.96
N THR A 219 12.15 0.87 -7.52
CA THR A 219 12.24 -0.36 -8.30
C THR A 219 13.22 -0.18 -9.45
N LEU A 220 13.82 -1.28 -9.90
CA LEU A 220 14.93 -1.22 -10.84
C LEU A 220 14.50 -0.61 -12.19
N VAL A 221 15.20 0.43 -12.65
CA VAL A 221 14.98 1.01 -13.98
C VAL A 221 15.70 0.17 -15.04
N TRP A 222 15.19 0.15 -16.27
CA TRP A 222 15.68 -0.68 -17.38
C TRP A 222 17.20 -0.62 -17.62
N ASN A 223 17.82 0.55 -17.45
CA ASN A 223 19.25 0.75 -17.69
C ASN A 223 20.12 0.71 -16.41
N SER A 224 19.54 0.38 -15.25
CA SER A 224 20.26 0.47 -13.97
C SER A 224 21.28 -0.63 -13.74
N THR A 225 21.36 -1.68 -14.56
CA THR A 225 22.48 -2.63 -14.51
C THR A 225 23.84 -1.98 -14.73
N SER A 226 23.88 -0.78 -15.31
CA SER A 226 25.11 0.02 -15.42
C SER A 226 25.59 0.61 -14.09
N TYR A 227 24.70 0.72 -13.09
CA TYR A 227 24.97 1.34 -11.79
C TYR A 227 24.84 0.35 -10.61
N TRP A 228 23.97 -0.66 -10.76
CA TRP A 228 23.67 -1.71 -9.79
C TRP A 228 23.77 -3.09 -10.45
N PRO A 229 24.97 -3.51 -10.92
CA PRO A 229 25.12 -4.72 -11.73
C PRO A 229 24.76 -6.02 -11.01
N ASP A 230 24.74 -6.01 -9.68
CA ASP A 230 24.53 -7.19 -8.84
C ASP A 230 23.08 -7.32 -8.32
N ILE A 231 22.17 -6.43 -8.73
CA ILE A 231 20.76 -6.44 -8.30
C ILE A 231 19.89 -6.85 -9.49
N THR A 232 19.10 -7.92 -9.33
CA THR A 232 18.13 -8.33 -10.36
C THR A 232 16.83 -7.54 -10.23
N GLY A 233 16.01 -7.54 -11.29
CA GLY A 233 14.66 -6.99 -11.24
C GLY A 233 13.84 -7.58 -10.08
N TRP A 234 13.94 -8.90 -9.85
CA TRP A 234 13.23 -9.57 -8.75
C TRP A 234 13.73 -9.14 -7.37
N ASP A 235 15.05 -8.97 -7.20
CA ASP A 235 15.62 -8.45 -5.95
C ASP A 235 15.08 -7.06 -5.62
N SER A 236 14.91 -6.19 -6.62
CA SER A 236 14.32 -4.86 -6.42
C SER A 236 12.85 -4.93 -6.01
N ILE A 237 12.04 -5.78 -6.65
CA ILE A 237 10.62 -5.98 -6.31
C ILE A 237 10.49 -6.47 -4.87
N MET A 238 11.31 -7.47 -4.49
CA MET A 238 11.28 -8.04 -3.14
C MET A 238 11.83 -7.08 -2.07
N PHE A 239 12.75 -6.19 -2.45
CA PHE A 239 13.20 -5.10 -1.59
C PHE A 239 12.07 -4.14 -1.27
N ASN A 240 11.37 -3.62 -2.29
CA ASN A 240 10.25 -2.68 -2.13
C ASN A 240 9.09 -3.32 -1.36
N TYR A 241 8.75 -4.57 -1.66
CA TYR A 241 7.81 -5.37 -0.87
C TYR A 241 8.21 -5.46 0.62
N GLY A 242 9.50 -5.64 0.92
CA GLY A 242 10.01 -5.70 2.30
C GLY A 242 9.92 -4.38 3.08
N GLN A 243 9.87 -3.24 2.38
CA GLN A 243 9.57 -1.94 3.00
C GLN A 243 8.06 -1.76 3.17
N GLU A 244 7.29 -2.09 2.14
CA GLU A 244 5.83 -1.97 2.08
C GLU A 244 5.14 -2.70 3.24
N VAL A 245 5.56 -3.94 3.57
CA VAL A 245 4.94 -4.72 4.67
C VAL A 245 4.98 -4.02 6.04
N ARG A 246 5.82 -3.00 6.22
CA ARG A 246 5.94 -2.21 7.47
C ARG A 246 4.81 -1.20 7.64
N LEU A 247 3.99 -0.94 6.61
CA LEU A 247 3.23 0.31 6.48
C LEU A 247 1.72 0.18 6.53
N ALA A 248 1.18 -1.03 6.71
CA ALA A 248 -0.26 -1.31 6.65
C ALA A 248 -1.11 -0.40 7.56
N ARG A 249 -0.56 0.11 8.66
CA ARG A 249 -1.25 1.01 9.62
C ARG A 249 -1.61 2.39 9.04
N TYR A 250 -0.95 2.82 7.97
CA TYR A 250 -1.21 4.12 7.35
C TYR A 250 -2.30 4.03 6.27
N GLN A 251 -2.43 2.89 5.61
CA GLN A 251 -3.28 2.75 4.42
C GLN A 251 -4.77 2.75 4.75
N LYS A 252 -5.53 3.58 4.04
CA LYS A 252 -6.99 3.73 4.15
C LYS A 252 -7.56 4.32 2.86
N PRO A 253 -8.88 4.30 2.63
CA PRO A 253 -9.45 5.04 1.51
C PRO A 253 -9.00 6.50 1.53
N GLY A 254 -8.36 6.95 0.44
CA GLY A 254 -7.78 8.29 0.35
C GLY A 254 -6.27 8.39 0.61
N TYR A 255 -5.60 7.32 1.06
CA TYR A 255 -4.14 7.27 1.18
C TYR A 255 -3.59 5.85 0.94
N PHE A 256 -2.61 5.73 0.04
CA PHE A 256 -2.01 4.45 -0.35
C PHE A 256 -0.49 4.46 -0.16
N ASN A 257 0.04 3.37 0.41
CA ASN A 257 1.48 3.17 0.39
C ASN A 257 1.90 2.80 -1.05
N ASP A 258 2.97 3.43 -1.55
CA ASP A 258 3.44 3.24 -2.91
C ASP A 258 4.79 2.50 -2.93
N PRO A 259 4.79 1.19 -3.21
CA PRO A 259 6.01 0.40 -3.36
C PRO A 259 6.69 0.58 -4.73
N ASP A 260 6.30 1.59 -5.51
CA ASP A 260 6.83 1.96 -6.82
C ASP A 260 6.28 1.14 -8.01
N PHE A 261 6.78 1.42 -9.21
CA PHE A 261 6.20 0.99 -10.49
C PHE A 261 6.27 -0.52 -10.78
N LEU A 262 5.29 -0.98 -11.56
CA LEU A 262 5.30 -2.31 -12.20
C LEU A 262 6.25 -2.32 -13.41
N ILE A 263 7.45 -2.87 -13.22
CA ILE A 263 8.52 -3.01 -14.24
C ILE A 263 8.31 -4.23 -15.17
N VAL A 264 7.15 -4.30 -15.82
CA VAL A 264 6.66 -5.48 -16.55
C VAL A 264 7.59 -5.96 -17.67
N ASP A 265 8.25 -5.06 -18.37
CA ASP A 265 9.11 -5.44 -19.49
C ASP A 265 10.52 -5.85 -19.05
N HIS A 266 10.95 -5.51 -17.82
CA HIS A 266 12.33 -5.66 -17.34
C HIS A 266 12.94 -7.02 -17.75
N PHE A 267 14.09 -6.96 -18.42
CA PHE A 267 14.59 -8.04 -19.27
C PHE A 267 15.02 -9.32 -18.53
N ASP A 268 15.37 -9.20 -17.25
CA ASP A 268 15.81 -10.33 -16.42
C ASP A 268 14.66 -11.01 -15.65
N LEU A 269 13.44 -10.46 -15.71
CA LEU A 269 12.27 -11.04 -15.07
C LEU A 269 11.68 -12.19 -15.90
N THR A 270 11.48 -13.32 -15.26
CA THR A 270 10.66 -14.41 -15.78
C THR A 270 9.18 -14.03 -15.76
N LEU A 271 8.36 -14.71 -16.57
CA LEU A 271 6.91 -14.50 -16.55
C LEU A 271 6.28 -14.77 -15.17
N ASN A 272 6.82 -15.73 -14.40
CA ASN A 272 6.31 -15.99 -13.05
C ASN A 272 6.57 -14.81 -12.11
N GLU A 273 7.75 -14.20 -12.17
CA GLU A 273 8.08 -13.02 -11.37
C GLU A 273 7.22 -11.82 -11.77
N LYS A 274 7.01 -11.58 -13.07
CA LYS A 274 6.10 -10.52 -13.57
C LYS A 274 4.67 -10.70 -13.04
N ARG A 275 4.15 -11.92 -13.08
CA ARG A 275 2.83 -12.27 -12.53
C ARG A 275 2.79 -12.08 -11.02
N SER A 276 3.83 -12.51 -10.31
CA SER A 276 3.95 -12.35 -8.86
C SER A 276 4.02 -10.90 -8.44
N HIS A 277 4.79 -10.07 -9.15
CA HIS A 277 4.87 -8.63 -8.93
C HIS A 277 3.47 -8.00 -8.92
N PHE A 278 2.69 -8.25 -9.99
CA PHE A 278 1.32 -7.78 -10.09
C PHE A 278 0.42 -8.27 -8.95
N ALA A 279 0.45 -9.57 -8.63
CA ALA A 279 -0.38 -10.14 -7.57
C ALA A 279 0.00 -9.65 -6.16
N ILE A 280 1.28 -9.39 -5.90
CA ILE A 280 1.77 -8.85 -4.63
C ILE A 280 1.24 -7.42 -4.47
N TRP A 281 1.43 -6.55 -5.47
CA TRP A 281 0.92 -5.17 -5.45
C TRP A 281 -0.61 -5.14 -5.33
N ALA A 282 -1.30 -6.04 -6.05
CA ALA A 282 -2.74 -6.17 -5.95
C ALA A 282 -3.20 -6.56 -4.53
N SER A 283 -2.52 -7.53 -3.90
CA SER A 283 -2.81 -7.96 -2.54
C SER A 283 -2.62 -6.84 -1.52
N LEU A 284 -1.61 -5.99 -1.73
CA LEU A 284 -1.26 -4.86 -0.87
C LEU A 284 -2.19 -3.66 -1.08
N SER A 285 -3.07 -3.67 -2.09
CA SER A 285 -3.79 -2.45 -2.50
C SER A 285 -2.82 -1.30 -2.79
N ALA A 286 -1.69 -1.61 -3.42
CA ALA A 286 -0.73 -0.63 -3.90
C ALA A 286 -1.21 0.01 -5.23
N PRO A 287 -0.69 1.19 -5.63
CA PRO A 287 -0.85 1.70 -6.98
C PRO A 287 -0.45 0.66 -8.05
N LEU A 288 -1.27 0.46 -9.08
CA LEU A 288 -0.93 -0.41 -10.22
C LEU A 288 -0.49 0.45 -11.41
N ILE A 289 0.67 1.09 -11.27
CA ILE A 289 1.24 1.96 -12.29
C ILE A 289 2.31 1.19 -13.08
N ILE A 290 2.04 0.96 -14.36
CA ILE A 290 2.93 0.26 -15.29
C ILE A 290 4.04 1.20 -15.75
N SER A 291 5.30 0.76 -15.67
CA SER A 291 6.42 1.45 -16.30
C SER A 291 7.17 0.49 -17.22
N ALA A 292 6.72 0.46 -18.47
CA ALA A 292 7.15 -0.48 -19.51
C ALA A 292 6.68 -0.04 -20.91
N TYR A 293 7.26 -0.58 -21.98
CA TYR A 293 6.79 -0.33 -23.36
C TYR A 293 5.54 -1.17 -23.71
N ILE A 294 4.37 -0.68 -23.30
CA ILE A 294 3.05 -1.32 -23.48
C ILE A 294 2.74 -1.76 -24.92
N PRO A 295 3.09 -1.01 -26.00
CA PRO A 295 2.81 -1.46 -27.37
C PRO A 295 3.36 -2.85 -27.69
N ALA A 296 4.49 -3.24 -27.09
CA ALA A 296 5.14 -4.54 -27.29
C ALA A 296 4.56 -5.69 -26.45
N PHE A 297 3.60 -5.43 -25.55
CA PHE A 297 3.02 -6.47 -24.69
C PHE A 297 2.33 -7.57 -25.50
N GLY A 298 2.66 -8.81 -25.14
CA GLY A 298 2.04 -10.02 -25.67
C GLY A 298 0.76 -10.39 -24.92
N ALA A 299 0.22 -11.57 -25.27
CA ALA A 299 -0.99 -12.08 -24.64
C ALA A 299 -0.80 -12.38 -23.15
N ASP A 300 0.39 -12.84 -22.75
CA ASP A 300 0.67 -13.21 -21.36
C ASP A 300 0.70 -11.98 -20.44
N GLU A 301 1.34 -10.89 -20.84
CA GLU A 301 1.36 -9.63 -20.08
C GLU A 301 -0.05 -9.06 -19.92
N ILE A 302 -0.82 -9.00 -21.02
CA ILE A 302 -2.19 -8.49 -20.98
C ILE A 302 -3.08 -9.38 -20.12
N ALA A 303 -2.92 -10.70 -20.17
CA ALA A 303 -3.75 -11.62 -19.41
C ALA A 303 -3.66 -11.42 -17.90
N TYR A 304 -2.46 -11.22 -17.33
CA TYR A 304 -2.36 -10.98 -15.89
C TYR A 304 -2.67 -9.53 -15.52
N LEU A 305 -2.25 -8.55 -16.33
CA LEU A 305 -2.54 -7.13 -16.05
C LEU A 305 -4.04 -6.84 -16.10
N THR A 306 -4.81 -7.57 -16.90
CA THR A 306 -6.28 -7.43 -16.98
C THR A 306 -7.03 -8.46 -16.14
N ASN A 307 -6.35 -9.16 -15.20
CA ASN A 307 -7.01 -10.13 -14.33
C ASN A 307 -7.97 -9.42 -13.37
N GLY A 308 -9.27 -9.42 -13.72
CA GLY A 308 -10.32 -8.73 -12.97
C GLY A 308 -10.50 -9.22 -11.53
N ASP A 309 -10.14 -10.47 -11.22
CA ASP A 309 -10.21 -10.97 -9.84
C ASP A 309 -9.14 -10.35 -8.95
N LEU A 310 -7.91 -10.19 -9.46
CA LEU A 310 -6.82 -9.52 -8.73
C LEU A 310 -7.02 -7.99 -8.69
N ILE A 311 -7.51 -7.39 -9.77
CA ILE A 311 -7.87 -5.96 -9.79
C ILE A 311 -8.96 -5.68 -8.76
N ALA A 312 -10.00 -6.51 -8.64
CA ALA A 312 -11.04 -6.33 -7.63
C ALA A 312 -10.50 -6.39 -6.19
N VAL A 313 -9.45 -7.19 -5.95
CA VAL A 313 -8.75 -7.23 -4.65
C VAL A 313 -7.92 -5.96 -4.41
N ASN A 314 -7.27 -5.44 -5.44
CA ASN A 314 -6.51 -4.20 -5.36
C ASN A 314 -7.43 -2.99 -5.10
N GLN A 315 -8.54 -2.94 -5.83
CA GLN A 315 -9.56 -1.89 -5.82
C GLN A 315 -10.67 -2.13 -4.78
N ASP A 316 -10.44 -2.99 -3.77
CA ASP A 316 -11.42 -3.24 -2.72
C ASP A 316 -11.72 -1.93 -1.95
N PRO A 317 -13.00 -1.61 -1.67
CA PRO A 317 -13.38 -0.35 -1.02
C PRO A 317 -12.81 -0.12 0.39
N LEU A 318 -12.36 -1.17 1.09
CA LEU A 318 -11.69 -0.97 2.38
C LEU A 318 -10.28 -0.42 2.22
N ALA A 319 -9.69 -0.53 1.03
CA ALA A 319 -8.30 -0.15 0.73
C ALA A 319 -7.27 -0.78 1.67
N LEU A 320 -7.61 -1.87 2.39
CA LEU A 320 -6.70 -2.46 3.35
C LEU A 320 -5.47 -3.04 2.64
N GLN A 321 -4.31 -2.83 3.25
CA GLN A 321 -3.09 -3.52 2.87
C GLN A 321 -3.12 -4.94 3.47
N ALA A 322 -2.65 -5.93 2.69
CA ALA A 322 -2.40 -7.27 3.21
C ALA A 322 -1.20 -7.26 4.15
N THR A 323 -1.35 -7.90 5.31
CA THR A 323 -0.31 -7.98 6.35
C THR A 323 0.26 -9.39 6.44
N LEU A 324 1.51 -9.49 6.89
CA LEU A 324 2.20 -10.76 7.12
C LEU A 324 1.47 -11.62 8.16
N VAL A 325 1.16 -12.85 7.77
CA VAL A 325 0.64 -13.92 8.62
C VAL A 325 1.75 -14.82 9.11
N SER A 326 2.68 -15.15 8.22
CA SER A 326 3.87 -15.93 8.52
C SER A 326 4.91 -15.66 7.44
N GLN A 327 6.18 -15.67 7.84
CA GLN A 327 7.31 -15.55 6.94
C GLN A 327 8.41 -16.52 7.38
N ASP A 328 9.06 -17.16 6.40
CA ASP A 328 10.30 -17.90 6.58
C ASP A 328 11.27 -17.63 5.39
N GLY A 329 12.34 -18.41 5.26
CA GLY A 329 13.31 -18.25 4.17
C GLY A 329 12.80 -18.63 2.77
N THR A 330 11.59 -19.17 2.65
CA THR A 330 10.97 -19.66 1.40
C THR A 330 9.57 -19.12 1.19
N TRP A 331 8.75 -19.01 2.23
CA TRP A 331 7.33 -18.69 2.13
C TRP A 331 6.97 -17.43 2.89
N ASP A 332 6.25 -16.54 2.19
CA ASP A 332 5.51 -15.46 2.83
C ASP A 332 4.01 -15.74 2.66
N VAL A 333 3.25 -15.55 3.74
CA VAL A 333 1.79 -15.65 3.74
C VAL A 333 1.24 -14.32 4.19
N LEU A 334 0.33 -13.73 3.40
CA LEU A 334 -0.33 -12.48 3.70
C LEU A 334 -1.84 -12.61 3.64
N THR A 335 -2.53 -11.70 4.31
CA THR A 335 -3.99 -11.68 4.34
C THR A 335 -4.54 -10.27 4.59
N LYS A 336 -5.75 -10.00 4.09
CA LYS A 336 -6.57 -8.83 4.43
C LYS A 336 -8.05 -9.16 4.34
N ASN A 337 -8.87 -8.37 5.02
CA ASN A 337 -10.32 -8.41 4.86
C ASN A 337 -10.71 -7.67 3.58
N LEU A 338 -11.80 -8.11 2.97
CA LEU A 338 -12.44 -7.44 1.84
C LEU A 338 -13.78 -6.85 2.28
N ALA A 339 -14.24 -5.80 1.59
CA ALA A 339 -15.44 -5.03 1.97
C ALA A 339 -16.72 -5.89 2.06
N ASN A 340 -16.78 -6.96 1.26
CA ASN A 340 -17.91 -7.88 1.22
C ASN A 340 -17.90 -8.94 2.33
N GLY A 341 -16.94 -8.91 3.26
CA GLY A 341 -16.79 -9.89 4.34
C GLY A 341 -15.90 -11.10 3.98
N ASP A 342 -15.39 -11.17 2.74
CA ASP A 342 -14.44 -12.20 2.34
C ASP A 342 -13.05 -11.95 2.94
N ARG A 343 -12.22 -13.01 2.93
CA ARG A 343 -10.82 -12.96 3.36
C ARG A 343 -9.90 -13.25 2.18
N LEU A 344 -8.91 -12.39 1.95
CA LEU A 344 -7.84 -12.66 0.99
C LEU A 344 -6.76 -13.53 1.63
N LEU A 345 -6.25 -14.52 0.90
CA LEU A 345 -5.02 -15.23 1.21
C LEU A 345 -4.05 -15.10 0.03
N THR A 346 -2.85 -14.60 0.30
CA THR A 346 -1.74 -14.54 -0.66
C THR A 346 -0.58 -15.36 -0.12
N VAL A 347 -0.08 -16.30 -0.92
CA VAL A 347 1.11 -17.11 -0.61
C VAL A 347 2.16 -16.81 -1.66
N ILE A 348 3.35 -16.38 -1.23
CA ILE A 348 4.49 -16.06 -2.09
C ILE A 348 5.56 -17.12 -1.88
N ASN A 349 6.03 -17.74 -2.97
CA ASN A 349 7.18 -18.64 -2.96
C ASN A 349 8.45 -17.85 -3.32
N ARG A 350 9.25 -17.48 -2.32
CA ARG A 350 10.55 -16.85 -2.48
C ARG A 350 11.68 -17.84 -2.75
N GLY A 351 11.40 -19.14 -2.69
CA GLY A 351 12.38 -20.18 -2.95
C GLY A 351 12.62 -20.41 -4.44
N ASN A 352 13.71 -21.16 -4.71
CA ASN A 352 14.22 -21.42 -6.06
C ASN A 352 13.56 -22.62 -6.76
N CYS A 353 12.47 -23.16 -6.21
CA CYS A 353 11.85 -24.40 -6.69
C CYS A 353 10.33 -24.31 -6.61
N THR A 354 9.64 -25.01 -7.53
CA THR A 354 8.18 -25.18 -7.44
C THR A 354 7.83 -26.04 -6.24
N ALA A 355 6.91 -25.58 -5.40
CA ALA A 355 6.49 -26.31 -4.21
C ALA A 355 5.03 -26.01 -3.85
N SER A 356 4.48 -26.76 -2.89
CA SER A 356 3.12 -26.54 -2.39
C SER A 356 3.18 -26.17 -0.91
N TYR A 357 2.27 -25.30 -0.46
CA TYR A 357 2.20 -24.84 0.92
C TYR A 357 0.77 -24.97 1.47
N LYS A 358 0.64 -25.36 2.74
CA LYS A 358 -0.66 -25.51 3.41
C LYS A 358 -0.85 -24.40 4.42
N VAL A 359 -1.98 -23.71 4.35
CA VAL A 359 -2.35 -22.62 5.25
C VAL A 359 -3.58 -23.00 6.04
N PRO A 360 -3.45 -23.39 7.32
CA PRO A 360 -4.58 -23.61 8.21
C PRO A 360 -5.44 -22.35 8.37
N PHE A 361 -6.76 -22.52 8.46
CA PHE A 361 -7.71 -21.41 8.69
C PHE A 361 -7.38 -20.61 9.94
N GLN A 362 -6.88 -21.28 10.97
CA GLN A 362 -6.47 -20.64 12.22
C GLN A 362 -5.36 -19.60 11.99
N ARG A 363 -4.41 -19.83 11.08
CA ARG A 363 -3.34 -18.86 10.76
C ARG A 363 -3.88 -17.58 10.15
N ILE A 364 -4.95 -17.68 9.36
CA ILE A 364 -5.57 -16.55 8.65
C ILE A 364 -6.83 -16.01 9.34
N GLY A 365 -7.09 -16.47 10.57
CA GLY A 365 -8.16 -15.97 11.41
C GLY A 365 -9.56 -16.41 11.03
N ILE A 366 -9.70 -17.46 10.22
CA ILE A 366 -11.01 -17.96 9.77
C ILE A 366 -11.58 -18.96 10.77
N SER A 367 -12.82 -18.72 11.21
CA SER A 367 -13.61 -19.64 12.02
C SER A 367 -14.86 -20.09 11.28
N ALA A 368 -14.70 -21.08 10.40
CA ALA A 368 -15.81 -21.69 9.66
C ALA A 368 -15.60 -23.20 9.53
N SER A 369 -16.70 -23.97 9.53
CA SER A 369 -16.66 -25.41 9.29
C SER A 369 -16.24 -25.74 7.86
N ARG A 370 -16.66 -24.90 6.91
CA ARG A 370 -16.39 -25.02 5.48
C ARG A 370 -16.40 -23.65 4.81
N VAL A 371 -15.53 -23.46 3.83
CA VAL A 371 -15.42 -22.23 3.04
C VAL A 371 -15.28 -22.57 1.57
N GLU A 372 -15.63 -21.61 0.72
CA GLU A 372 -15.25 -21.60 -0.68
C GLU A 372 -13.97 -20.76 -0.84
N ALA A 373 -12.93 -21.35 -1.42
CA ALA A 373 -11.68 -20.65 -1.74
C ALA A 373 -11.52 -20.58 -3.26
N LYS A 374 -11.69 -19.39 -3.84
CA LYS A 374 -11.50 -19.13 -5.26
C LYS A 374 -10.05 -18.79 -5.55
N ASP A 375 -9.37 -19.64 -6.32
CA ASP A 375 -8.03 -19.37 -6.87
C ASP A 375 -8.13 -18.25 -7.91
N LEU A 376 -7.53 -17.09 -7.63
CA LEU A 376 -7.63 -15.89 -8.48
C LEU A 376 -6.72 -15.92 -9.71
N TRP A 377 -5.81 -16.90 -9.81
CA TRP A 377 -5.06 -17.15 -11.03
C TRP A 377 -5.80 -18.09 -11.99
N ARG A 378 -6.50 -19.09 -11.44
CA ARG A 378 -7.15 -20.14 -12.24
C ARG A 378 -8.66 -19.91 -12.42
N GLY A 379 -9.25 -18.98 -11.67
CA GLY A 379 -10.69 -18.73 -11.62
C GLY A 379 -11.50 -19.90 -11.02
N LYS A 380 -10.85 -20.87 -10.39
CA LYS A 380 -11.48 -22.10 -9.88
C LYS A 380 -11.71 -21.99 -8.38
N SER A 381 -12.95 -22.25 -7.97
CA SER A 381 -13.29 -22.41 -6.57
C SER A 381 -13.09 -23.84 -6.08
N ILE A 382 -12.54 -23.97 -4.88
CA ILE A 382 -12.50 -25.22 -4.13
C ILE A 382 -13.28 -25.06 -2.84
N SER A 383 -14.12 -26.04 -2.54
CA SER A 383 -14.73 -26.14 -1.22
C SER A 383 -13.79 -26.91 -0.30
N THR A 384 -13.43 -26.30 0.84
CA THR A 384 -12.45 -26.88 1.77
C THR A 384 -12.84 -26.64 3.22
N SER A 385 -12.29 -27.48 4.09
CA SER A 385 -12.42 -27.38 5.55
C SER A 385 -11.03 -27.33 6.18
N LYS A 386 -10.88 -26.57 7.25
CA LYS A 386 -9.66 -26.45 8.08
C LYS A 386 -8.45 -25.76 7.46
N LEU A 387 -8.22 -25.87 6.15
CA LEU A 387 -7.05 -25.27 5.49
C LEU A 387 -7.27 -24.98 4.00
N VAL A 388 -6.44 -24.10 3.45
CA VAL A 388 -6.25 -23.91 2.00
C VAL A 388 -4.87 -24.47 1.63
N THR A 389 -4.76 -25.14 0.48
CA THR A 389 -3.45 -25.58 -0.06
C THR A 389 -3.12 -24.76 -1.29
N ALA A 390 -2.03 -24.01 -1.23
CA ALA A 390 -1.39 -23.39 -2.40
C ALA A 390 -0.63 -24.50 -3.16
N ILE A 391 -1.22 -24.98 -4.26
CA ILE A 391 -0.72 -26.15 -4.99
C ILE A 391 0.20 -25.71 -6.14
N SER A 392 1.41 -26.28 -6.15
CA SER A 392 2.40 -26.13 -7.23
C SER A 392 2.69 -24.66 -7.56
N VAL A 393 3.03 -23.89 -6.53
CA VAL A 393 3.46 -22.51 -6.66
C VAL A 393 4.87 -22.51 -7.26
N PRO A 394 5.09 -21.93 -8.45
CA PRO A 394 6.40 -21.87 -9.07
C PRO A 394 7.44 -21.18 -8.19
N SER A 395 8.72 -21.37 -8.51
CA SER A 395 9.79 -20.49 -8.00
C SER A 395 9.42 -19.03 -8.28
N HIS A 396 9.53 -18.17 -7.28
CA HIS A 396 9.15 -16.76 -7.36
C HIS A 396 7.69 -16.54 -7.81
N GLY A 397 6.84 -17.55 -7.56
CA GLY A 397 5.42 -17.56 -7.91
C GLY A 397 4.53 -17.15 -6.74
N THR A 398 3.27 -16.81 -7.04
CA THR A 398 2.22 -16.59 -6.04
C THR A 398 1.05 -17.56 -6.22
N ALA A 399 0.36 -17.84 -5.12
CA ALA A 399 -1.01 -18.35 -5.12
C ALA A 399 -1.89 -17.37 -4.34
N VAL A 400 -2.99 -16.95 -4.95
CA VAL A 400 -3.91 -15.97 -4.36
C VAL A 400 -5.31 -16.55 -4.33
N TYR A 401 -5.95 -16.49 -3.17
CA TYR A 401 -7.29 -17.02 -2.95
C TYR A 401 -8.20 -15.95 -2.33
N ARG A 402 -9.40 -15.77 -2.90
CA ARG A 402 -10.51 -15.12 -2.19
C ARG A 402 -11.31 -16.20 -1.46
N ILE A 403 -11.45 -16.05 -0.16
CA ILE A 403 -12.13 -17.02 0.70
C ILE A 403 -13.45 -16.41 1.18
N SER A 404 -14.55 -17.08 0.84
CA SER A 404 -15.91 -16.70 1.23
C SER A 404 -16.55 -17.83 2.04
N ALA A 405 -17.56 -17.50 2.83
CA ALA A 405 -18.35 -18.53 3.50
C ALA A 405 -19.13 -19.36 2.47
N GLU A 406 -19.14 -20.69 2.65
CA GLU A 406 -20.01 -21.59 1.86
C GLU A 406 -21.46 -21.57 2.40
N TYR A 407 -21.61 -21.34 3.70
CA TYR A 407 -22.90 -21.21 4.39
C TYR A 407 -22.80 -20.15 5.48
N GLY A 408 -23.76 -19.21 5.52
CA GLY A 408 -23.80 -18.14 6.53
C GLY A 408 -22.68 -17.11 6.36
N ASP A 409 -22.33 -16.44 7.45
CA ASP A 409 -21.27 -15.41 7.45
C ASP A 409 -19.90 -16.02 7.78
N LEU A 410 -18.85 -15.48 7.14
CA LEU A 410 -17.47 -15.84 7.45
C LEU A 410 -17.02 -15.07 8.70
N VAL A 411 -16.86 -15.77 9.82
CA VAL A 411 -16.28 -15.13 11.02
C VAL A 411 -14.77 -15.06 10.84
N VAL A 412 -14.26 -13.84 10.68
CA VAL A 412 -12.84 -13.53 10.61
C VAL A 412 -12.41 -12.78 11.86
N LYS A 413 -11.27 -13.18 12.44
CA LYS A 413 -10.57 -12.42 13.47
C LYS A 413 -9.23 -11.96 12.94
N PRO A 414 -8.82 -10.69 13.15
CA PRO A 414 -7.50 -10.23 12.78
C PRO A 414 -6.42 -11.16 13.33
N THR A 415 -5.68 -11.81 12.44
CA THR A 415 -4.72 -12.84 12.80
C THR A 415 -3.52 -12.76 11.85
N GLY A 416 -2.32 -12.78 12.42
CA GLY A 416 -1.05 -12.71 11.68
C GLY A 416 0.14 -12.47 12.59
N MET A 417 1.27 -12.07 12.02
CA MET A 417 2.47 -11.73 12.80
C MET A 417 2.30 -10.39 13.51
N ILE A 418 2.94 -10.28 14.68
CA ILE A 418 3.29 -9.01 15.30
C ILE A 418 4.80 -8.91 15.22
N PHE A 419 5.35 -7.88 14.60
CA PHE A 419 6.79 -7.75 14.39
C PHE A 419 7.27 -6.31 14.57
N ASN A 420 8.49 -6.14 15.03
CA ASN A 420 9.13 -4.83 15.10
C ASN A 420 9.48 -4.37 13.67
N THR A 421 9.02 -3.19 13.27
CA THR A 421 9.19 -2.73 11.88
C THR A 421 10.59 -2.25 11.57
N ALA A 422 11.51 -2.12 12.52
CA ALA A 422 12.92 -1.80 12.25
C ALA A 422 13.76 -3.09 12.11
N SER A 423 13.71 -3.96 13.13
CA SER A 423 14.51 -5.20 13.18
C SER A 423 13.93 -6.34 12.34
N LEU A 424 12.65 -6.27 12.00
CA LEU A 424 11.84 -7.34 11.39
C LEU A 424 11.74 -8.62 12.25
N ASN A 425 12.13 -8.56 13.53
CA ASN A 425 11.91 -9.66 14.46
C ASN A 425 10.43 -9.79 14.81
N ALA A 426 9.94 -11.02 14.85
CA ALA A 426 8.57 -11.36 15.21
C ALA A 426 8.43 -11.66 16.71
N LEU A 427 7.32 -11.21 17.27
CA LEU A 427 6.87 -11.55 18.60
C LEU A 427 6.63 -13.06 18.64
N THR A 428 7.44 -13.77 19.42
CA THR A 428 7.45 -15.23 19.44
C THR A 428 7.23 -15.73 20.84
N TYR A 429 6.37 -16.72 21.01
CA TYR A 429 6.09 -17.31 22.31
C TYR A 429 6.21 -18.82 22.29
N SER A 430 6.49 -19.39 23.46
CA SER A 430 6.46 -20.83 23.71
C SER A 430 5.87 -21.05 25.11
N HIS A 431 5.76 -22.31 25.53
CA HIS A 431 5.34 -22.61 26.91
C HIS A 431 6.27 -22.01 27.98
N GLN A 432 7.51 -21.63 27.63
CA GLN A 432 8.55 -21.24 28.60
C GLN A 432 9.11 -19.83 28.39
N ARG A 433 8.92 -19.24 27.21
CA ARG A 433 9.57 -17.98 26.83
C ARG A 433 8.69 -17.14 25.92
N LEU A 434 8.82 -15.83 26.06
CA LEU A 434 8.27 -14.80 25.19
C LEU A 434 9.49 -13.96 24.73
N ILE A 435 9.76 -13.87 23.42
CA ILE A 435 10.96 -13.21 22.85
C ILE A 435 10.69 -12.59 21.46
N TRP A 436 11.44 -11.57 21.07
CA TRP A 436 11.58 -11.15 19.67
C TRP A 436 12.63 -12.01 18.96
N THR A 437 12.29 -12.61 17.81
CA THR A 437 13.25 -13.37 17.01
C THR A 437 12.88 -13.40 15.53
N THR A 438 13.81 -13.82 14.68
CA THR A 438 13.62 -13.88 13.24
C THR A 438 12.40 -14.75 12.87
N PRO A 439 11.58 -14.32 11.91
CA PRO A 439 10.48 -15.13 11.39
C PRO A 439 10.97 -16.50 10.87
N ALA A 440 10.28 -17.56 11.28
CA ALA A 440 10.61 -18.95 10.96
C ALA A 440 9.37 -19.76 10.52
N GLY A 441 8.25 -19.09 10.20
CA GLY A 441 7.02 -19.74 9.73
C GLY A 441 6.27 -20.57 10.77
N LEU A 442 6.56 -20.36 12.06
CA LEU A 442 6.04 -21.13 13.20
C LEU A 442 4.68 -20.61 13.70
N ASP A 443 3.83 -21.47 14.26
CA ASP A 443 2.53 -21.07 14.84
C ASP A 443 2.73 -20.19 16.09
N GLU A 444 3.85 -20.37 16.79
CA GLU A 444 4.37 -19.58 17.90
C GLU A 444 4.62 -18.10 17.57
N GLN A 445 4.58 -17.72 16.29
CA GLN A 445 4.81 -16.35 15.80
C GLN A 445 3.52 -15.69 15.30
N ILE A 446 2.38 -16.38 15.44
CA ILE A 446 1.10 -15.95 14.89
C ILE A 446 0.14 -15.63 16.03
N TRP A 447 -0.41 -14.42 15.95
CA TRP A 447 -1.21 -13.80 16.98
C TRP A 447 -2.56 -13.41 16.43
N GLN A 448 -3.58 -13.59 17.25
CA GLN A 448 -4.94 -13.15 17.03
C GLN A 448 -5.23 -11.95 17.93
N THR A 449 -5.70 -10.86 17.34
CA THR A 449 -6.13 -9.66 18.06
C THR A 449 -7.65 -9.66 18.15
N GLY A 450 -8.18 -9.55 19.36
CA GLY A 450 -9.61 -9.44 19.62
C GLY A 450 -10.10 -7.99 19.60
N ASP A 451 -11.38 -7.80 19.30
CA ASP A 451 -12.04 -6.48 19.36
C ASP A 451 -12.05 -5.88 20.78
N ASP A 452 -11.81 -6.71 21.80
CA ASP A 452 -11.66 -6.32 23.20
C ASP A 452 -10.25 -5.82 23.56
N GLY A 453 -9.35 -5.72 22.57
CA GLY A 453 -7.95 -5.32 22.74
C GLY A 453 -7.04 -6.44 23.21
N THR A 454 -7.53 -7.68 23.35
CA THR A 454 -6.68 -8.80 23.76
C THR A 454 -5.84 -9.34 22.60
N ILE A 455 -4.59 -9.69 22.90
CA ILE A 455 -3.66 -10.32 21.95
C ILE A 455 -3.39 -11.75 22.43
N LYS A 456 -3.75 -12.75 21.60
CA LYS A 456 -3.71 -14.18 21.93
C LYS A 456 -2.90 -14.92 20.88
N GLY A 457 -2.01 -15.80 21.30
CA GLY A 457 -1.29 -16.65 20.34
C GLY A 457 -2.18 -17.76 19.78
N ILE A 458 -2.00 -18.18 18.53
CA ILE A 458 -2.83 -19.24 17.94
C ILE A 458 -2.46 -20.64 18.42
N PHE A 459 -1.20 -20.90 18.74
CA PHE A 459 -0.72 -22.18 19.29
C PHE A 459 -1.32 -22.47 20.68
N ASP A 460 -1.70 -21.44 21.46
CA ASP A 460 -2.44 -21.59 22.72
C ASP A 460 -3.37 -20.38 22.93
N THR A 461 -4.59 -20.51 22.41
CA THR A 461 -5.60 -19.43 22.46
C THR A 461 -6.17 -19.21 23.86
N SER A 462 -5.80 -20.03 24.85
CA SER A 462 -6.22 -19.83 26.25
C SER A 462 -5.38 -18.78 26.98
N ARG A 463 -4.30 -18.29 26.36
CA ARG A 463 -3.39 -17.33 26.97
C ARG A 463 -3.31 -16.01 26.21
N CYS A 464 -3.15 -14.93 26.97
CA CYS A 464 -3.19 -13.55 26.53
C CYS A 464 -1.89 -12.84 26.88
N LEU A 465 -1.40 -11.99 25.97
CA LEU A 465 -0.30 -11.08 26.23
C LEU A 465 -0.71 -10.13 27.36
N THR A 466 0.07 -10.11 28.43
CA THR A 466 -0.30 -9.43 29.67
C THR A 466 0.86 -8.56 30.15
N ASP A 467 0.57 -7.29 30.39
CA ASP A 467 1.45 -6.39 31.12
C ASP A 467 1.31 -6.66 32.63
N LEU A 468 2.37 -7.17 33.24
CA LEU A 468 2.41 -7.47 34.68
C LEU A 468 2.83 -6.24 35.51
N GLY A 469 3.11 -5.11 34.87
CA GLY A 469 3.68 -3.93 35.49
C GLY A 469 5.18 -4.04 35.75
N GLY A 470 5.79 -2.91 36.10
CA GLY A 470 7.23 -2.83 36.37
C GLY A 470 8.12 -3.14 35.16
N GLY A 471 7.58 -3.07 33.94
CA GLY A 471 8.32 -3.37 32.71
C GLY A 471 8.21 -4.82 32.24
N ASN A 472 7.49 -5.68 32.96
CA ASN A 472 7.42 -7.11 32.66
C ASN A 472 6.19 -7.46 31.83
N VAL A 473 6.41 -8.18 30.72
CA VAL A 473 5.34 -8.72 29.87
C VAL A 473 5.40 -10.23 29.89
N SER A 474 4.25 -10.88 29.97
CA SER A 474 4.16 -12.34 29.94
C SER A 474 2.92 -12.83 29.22
N LEU A 475 2.89 -14.12 28.92
CA LEU A 475 1.73 -14.80 28.36
C LEU A 475 1.06 -15.62 29.48
N ILE A 476 -0.08 -15.17 30.00
CA ILE A 476 -0.82 -15.86 31.08
C ILE A 476 -2.25 -16.20 30.66
N ALA A 477 -2.96 -17.00 31.45
CA ALA A 477 -4.34 -17.36 31.16
C ALA A 477 -5.22 -16.12 30.90
N CYS A 478 -6.02 -16.17 29.84
CA CYS A 478 -6.92 -15.09 29.48
C CYS A 478 -8.00 -14.91 30.54
N SER A 479 -8.08 -13.71 31.11
CA SER A 479 -9.10 -13.25 32.05
C SER A 479 -9.89 -12.05 31.52
N GLY A 480 -9.40 -11.37 30.47
CA GLY A 480 -10.02 -10.16 29.90
C GLY A 480 -9.82 -8.90 30.75
N THR A 481 -8.91 -8.94 31.73
CA THR A 481 -8.57 -7.79 32.57
C THR A 481 -7.89 -6.68 31.77
N GLU A 482 -7.90 -5.46 32.28
CA GLU A 482 -7.23 -4.30 31.66
C GLU A 482 -5.74 -4.53 31.40
N THR A 483 -5.07 -5.35 32.22
CA THR A 483 -3.66 -5.75 32.03
C THR A 483 -3.42 -6.59 30.78
N GLN A 484 -4.48 -7.13 30.16
CA GLN A 484 -4.43 -7.95 28.94
C GLN A 484 -4.90 -7.20 27.70
N LYS A 485 -5.22 -5.91 27.84
CA LYS A 485 -5.74 -5.08 26.76
C LYS A 485 -4.66 -4.15 26.24
N TRP A 486 -4.56 -4.08 24.92
CA TRP A 486 -3.57 -3.31 24.21
C TRP A 486 -4.24 -2.44 23.15
N GLU A 487 -3.77 -1.21 23.04
CA GLU A 487 -4.19 -0.24 22.03
C GLU A 487 -3.09 -0.12 20.98
N TYR A 488 -3.46 -0.15 19.70
CA TYR A 488 -2.52 0.04 18.60
C TYR A 488 -2.72 1.40 17.94
N TYR A 489 -1.65 2.17 17.85
CA TYR A 489 -1.67 3.52 17.31
C TYR A 489 -1.08 3.59 15.91
N VAL A 490 -1.47 4.60 15.14
CA VAL A 490 -0.92 4.88 13.80
C VAL A 490 0.60 5.13 13.81
N THR A 491 1.15 5.52 14.97
CA THR A 491 2.61 5.62 15.22
C THR A 491 3.30 4.26 15.34
N GLY A 492 2.55 3.16 15.25
CA GLY A 492 3.04 1.79 15.43
C GLY A 492 3.25 1.38 16.88
N ASN A 493 3.01 2.27 17.85
CA ASN A 493 3.07 1.92 19.26
C ASN A 493 1.94 0.94 19.65
N VAL A 494 2.30 -0.07 20.44
CA VAL A 494 1.34 -0.98 21.10
C VAL A 494 1.32 -0.66 22.60
N LYS A 495 0.27 0.01 23.06
CA LYS A 495 0.18 0.59 24.40
C LYS A 495 -0.68 -0.28 25.33
N SER A 496 -0.18 -0.56 26.51
CA SER A 496 -0.91 -1.25 27.59
C SER A 496 -2.01 -0.34 28.12
N PHE A 497 -3.24 -0.85 28.16
CA PHE A 497 -4.37 -0.12 28.74
C PHE A 497 -4.18 0.11 30.24
N SER A 498 -3.59 -0.85 30.95
CA SER A 498 -3.45 -0.80 32.41
C SER A 498 -2.36 0.14 32.92
N THR A 499 -1.21 0.19 32.25
CA THR A 499 -0.06 0.99 32.71
C THR A 499 0.16 2.26 31.90
N GLY A 500 -0.44 2.35 30.71
CA GLY A 500 -0.20 3.43 29.75
C GLY A 500 1.18 3.37 29.09
N LYS A 501 1.97 2.30 29.33
CA LYS A 501 3.30 2.09 28.74
C LYS A 501 3.23 1.37 27.40
N CYS A 502 4.25 1.53 26.58
CA CYS A 502 4.34 0.91 25.27
C CYS A 502 5.22 -0.33 25.29
N LEU A 503 4.79 -1.36 24.56
CA LEU A 503 5.61 -2.52 24.24
C LEU A 503 6.92 -2.06 23.59
N ALA A 504 8.02 -2.74 23.90
CA ALA A 504 9.31 -2.44 23.30
C ALA A 504 10.12 -3.73 23.05
N GLU A 505 10.92 -3.71 21.99
CA GLU A 505 12.05 -4.61 21.77
C GLU A 505 13.31 -3.97 22.34
N ASN A 506 13.89 -4.57 23.37
CA ASN A 506 15.18 -4.10 23.90
C ASN A 506 16.35 -4.66 23.07
N ASN A 507 17.57 -4.16 23.32
CA ASN A 507 18.78 -4.58 22.60
C ASN A 507 19.17 -6.07 22.79
N HIS A 508 18.52 -6.78 23.71
CA HIS A 508 18.73 -8.21 23.96
C HIS A 508 17.63 -9.09 23.33
N GLY A 509 16.64 -8.49 22.65
CA GLY A 509 15.49 -9.18 22.09
C GLY A 509 14.41 -9.53 23.12
N ASP A 510 14.50 -9.00 24.34
CA ASP A 510 13.46 -9.20 25.36
C ASP A 510 12.25 -8.31 25.08
N ILE A 511 11.11 -8.76 25.58
CA ILE A 511 9.84 -8.05 25.47
C ILE A 511 9.55 -7.38 26.80
N ILE A 512 9.50 -6.05 26.76
CA ILE A 512 9.28 -5.21 27.92
C ILE A 512 8.22 -4.16 27.62
N THR A 513 7.76 -3.46 28.65
CA THR A 513 7.03 -2.18 28.49
C THR A 513 7.86 -1.03 29.04
N THR A 514 7.99 0.03 28.27
CA THR A 514 8.64 1.28 28.71
C THR A 514 7.73 2.47 28.43
N ASP A 515 8.14 3.67 28.86
CA ASP A 515 7.39 4.87 28.49
C ASP A 515 7.30 4.97 26.97
N CYS A 516 6.14 5.41 26.48
CA CYS A 516 5.91 5.54 25.04
C CYS A 516 6.81 6.62 24.47
N GLN A 517 7.63 6.24 23.51
CA GLN A 517 8.51 7.10 22.75
C GLN A 517 7.92 7.26 21.35
N PHE A 518 8.04 8.47 20.81
CA PHE A 518 7.54 8.78 19.48
C PHE A 518 8.48 8.18 18.42
N GLU A 519 7.94 7.29 17.58
CA GLU A 519 8.59 6.83 16.35
C GLU A 519 10.03 6.30 16.54
N THR A 520 10.25 5.51 17.60
CA THR A 520 11.57 4.91 17.86
C THR A 520 11.62 3.47 17.37
N ASN A 521 12.77 3.05 16.83
CA ASN A 521 12.96 1.69 16.32
C ASN A 521 12.50 0.59 17.27
N SER A 522 12.67 0.75 18.58
CA SER A 522 12.30 -0.26 19.57
C SER A 522 10.80 -0.40 19.80
N GLN A 523 9.96 0.55 19.36
CA GLN A 523 8.55 0.63 19.73
C GLN A 523 7.56 0.76 18.57
N VAL A 524 8.02 0.69 17.32
CA VAL A 524 7.14 0.68 16.13
C VAL A 524 6.93 -0.76 15.67
N PHE A 525 5.67 -1.22 15.67
CA PHE A 525 5.31 -2.59 15.34
C PHE A 525 4.30 -2.65 14.19
N GLY A 526 4.43 -3.69 13.36
CA GLY A 526 3.44 -4.11 12.39
C GLY A 526 2.51 -5.16 13.00
N LEU A 527 1.21 -4.97 12.85
CA LEU A 527 0.17 -5.86 13.37
C LEU A 527 -0.73 -6.40 12.24
N PRO A 528 -1.55 -7.44 12.50
CA PRO A 528 -2.45 -8.01 11.49
C PRO A 528 -3.50 -7.02 10.97
N SER A 529 -3.85 -7.16 9.69
CA SER A 529 -4.87 -6.38 9.00
C SER A 529 -6.26 -6.64 9.58
N GLY A 530 -7.08 -5.58 9.64
CA GLY A 530 -8.44 -5.62 10.16
C GLY A 530 -8.57 -5.26 11.65
N ILE A 531 -7.50 -4.79 12.29
CA ILE A 531 -7.58 -4.21 13.64
C ILE A 531 -7.96 -2.73 13.60
N ASN A 532 -8.50 -2.24 14.71
CA ASN A 532 -8.70 -0.79 14.91
C ASN A 532 -7.35 -0.10 15.17
N VAL A 533 -7.00 0.88 14.32
CA VAL A 533 -5.79 1.70 14.46
C VAL A 533 -6.17 3.07 15.01
N ILE A 534 -5.69 3.41 16.21
CA ILE A 534 -6.01 4.69 16.85
C ILE A 534 -5.21 5.82 16.21
N GLY A 535 -5.92 6.88 15.82
CA GLY A 535 -5.35 8.07 15.18
C GLY A 535 -5.30 8.02 13.66
N GLN A 536 -5.90 7.00 13.03
CA GLN A 536 -6.01 6.87 11.59
C GLN A 536 -7.09 7.79 11.01
#